data_AF-A0A968VCQ3-F1
#
_entry.id   AF-A0A968VCQ3-F1
#
_cell.length_a   1.000
_cell.length_b   1.000
_cell.length_c   1.000
_cell.angle_alpha   90.00
_cell.angle_beta   90.00
_cell.angle_gamma   90.00
#
_symmetry.space_group_name_H-M   'P 1'
#
loop_
_entity.id
_entity.type
_entity.pdbx_description
1 polymer ?
#
loop_
_entity_poly.entity_id
_entity_poly.type
_entity_poly.pdbx_seq_one_letter_code
_entity_poly.pdbx_strand_id
1 'polypeptide(L)'
;MAHNQEVFQFLLAFVQMSKGFKVGFMEVNFPPDGDLLIMALREHPKCVGIQFAVLRFADPDLRFLLEAIKEELPKIEIQPDKKLVLVLQGLEKAIAYSGDNPPILTNINYARDSFPGAIPHPLLFALPDYAVTRIAQFAPDFWAWTSSTFKFQTLPETRDRLTSEVSSYSHNPNRFLQNLKGAIALIY
;
A
#
# COMPACT_ATOMS: atom_id res chain seq x y z
N MET A 1 12.73 -15.28 -3.92
CA MET A 1 13.39 -14.14 -4.61
C MET A 1 12.78 -13.92 -5.99
N ALA A 2 12.80 -14.89 -6.91
CA ALA A 2 12.20 -14.74 -8.26
C ALA A 2 10.73 -14.26 -8.28
N HIS A 3 9.87 -14.79 -7.39
CA HIS A 3 8.45 -14.39 -7.31
C HIS A 3 8.26 -12.89 -7.02
N ASN A 4 8.92 -12.36 -5.98
CA ASN A 4 8.77 -10.96 -5.60
C ASN A 4 9.29 -10.01 -6.68
N GLN A 5 10.36 -10.39 -7.39
CA GLN A 5 10.87 -9.62 -8.54
C GLN A 5 9.86 -9.59 -9.70
N GLU A 6 9.24 -10.73 -10.01
CA GLU A 6 8.20 -10.81 -11.05
C GLU A 6 6.99 -9.94 -10.68
N VAL A 7 6.48 -10.08 -9.45
CA VAL A 7 5.38 -9.25 -8.94
C VAL A 7 5.76 -7.75 -8.96
N PHE A 8 7.01 -7.42 -8.63
CA PHE A 8 7.51 -6.06 -8.68
C PHE A 8 7.56 -5.50 -10.10
N GLN A 9 7.93 -6.30 -11.12
CA GLN A 9 7.86 -5.87 -12.51
C GLN A 9 6.42 -5.56 -12.95
N PHE A 10 5.43 -6.33 -12.50
CA PHE A 10 4.02 -6.02 -12.74
C PHE A 10 3.57 -4.75 -12.03
N LEU A 11 4.01 -4.53 -10.78
CA LEU A 11 3.74 -3.30 -10.05
C LEU A 11 4.36 -2.09 -10.77
N LEU A 12 5.60 -2.20 -11.26
CA LEU A 12 6.26 -1.19 -12.07
C LEU A 12 5.45 -0.87 -13.33
N ALA A 13 4.98 -1.88 -14.06
CA ALA A 13 4.14 -1.68 -15.24
C ALA A 13 2.84 -0.95 -14.89
N PHE A 14 2.16 -1.35 -13.81
CA PHE A 14 0.94 -0.70 -13.33
C PHE A 14 1.18 0.77 -13.00
N VAL A 15 2.19 1.10 -12.19
CA VAL A 15 2.45 2.50 -11.80
C VAL A 15 2.94 3.33 -12.98
N GLN A 16 3.56 2.74 -14.01
CA GLN A 16 3.94 3.44 -15.24
C GLN A 16 2.74 3.76 -16.12
N MET A 17 1.86 2.77 -16.34
CA MET A 17 0.80 2.85 -17.34
C MET A 17 -0.49 3.48 -16.81
N SER A 18 -0.74 3.42 -15.50
CA SER A 18 -1.94 3.98 -14.89
C SER A 18 -2.02 5.49 -15.09
N LYS A 19 -3.20 5.96 -15.49
CA LYS A 19 -3.58 7.37 -15.63
C LYS A 19 -4.97 7.56 -15.04
N GLY A 20 -5.21 8.72 -14.42
CA GLY A 20 -6.45 8.97 -13.69
C GLY A 20 -6.66 7.99 -12.54
N PHE A 21 -7.90 7.80 -12.14
CA PHE A 21 -8.26 6.87 -11.09
C PHE A 21 -8.08 5.41 -11.51
N LYS A 22 -7.19 4.71 -10.83
CA LYS A 22 -6.93 3.26 -10.97
C LYS A 22 -6.57 2.70 -9.61
N VAL A 23 -7.19 1.59 -9.22
CA VAL A 23 -6.95 0.95 -7.92
C VAL A 23 -6.04 -0.26 -8.08
N GLY A 24 -4.99 -0.33 -7.27
CA GLY A 24 -4.16 -1.52 -7.12
C GLY A 24 -3.97 -1.89 -5.65
N PHE A 25 -3.82 -3.17 -5.36
CA PHE A 25 -3.56 -3.68 -4.01
C PHE A 25 -2.17 -4.32 -3.95
N MET A 26 -1.30 -3.80 -3.09
CA MET A 26 -0.06 -4.45 -2.68
C MET A 26 -0.38 -5.27 -1.43
N GLU A 27 -0.53 -6.58 -1.58
CA GLU A 27 -0.65 -7.51 -0.45
C GLU A 27 0.73 -7.68 0.19
N VAL A 28 0.89 -7.10 1.37
CA VAL A 28 2.14 -7.08 2.14
C VAL A 28 1.84 -7.37 3.60
N ASN A 29 2.20 -8.57 4.06
CA ASN A 29 1.85 -9.05 5.41
C ASN A 29 2.74 -8.49 6.52
N PHE A 30 3.81 -7.76 6.18
CA PHE A 30 4.71 -7.16 7.15
C PHE A 30 4.95 -5.67 6.85
N PRO A 31 4.59 -4.73 7.75
CA PRO A 31 4.61 -3.31 7.44
C PRO A 31 5.97 -2.77 6.95
N PRO A 32 7.12 -3.15 7.54
CA PRO A 32 8.44 -2.79 7.02
C PRO A 32 8.70 -3.18 5.56
N ASP A 33 8.17 -4.31 5.08
CA ASP A 33 8.33 -4.74 3.69
C ASP A 33 7.57 -3.77 2.76
N GLY A 34 6.46 -3.20 3.22
CA GLY A 34 5.68 -2.20 2.46
C GLY A 34 6.47 -0.89 2.28
N ASP A 35 7.17 -0.45 3.32
CA ASP A 35 8.03 0.74 3.24
C ASP A 35 9.25 0.50 2.33
N LEU A 36 9.83 -0.70 2.37
CA LEU A 36 10.89 -1.10 1.44
C LEU A 36 10.41 -1.10 -0.02
N LEU A 37 9.20 -1.62 -0.30
CA LEU A 37 8.61 -1.63 -1.63
C LEU A 37 8.41 -0.21 -2.18
N ILE A 38 7.92 0.71 -1.34
CA ILE A 38 7.73 2.11 -1.74
C ILE A 38 9.08 2.79 -2.01
N MET A 39 10.09 2.49 -1.20
CA MET A 39 11.45 2.97 -1.42
C MET A 39 12.03 2.42 -2.75
N ALA A 40 11.87 1.13 -3.00
CA ALA A 40 12.25 0.50 -4.26
C ALA A 40 11.58 1.18 -5.46
N LEU A 41 10.27 1.45 -5.38
CA LEU A 41 9.53 2.18 -6.42
C LEU A 41 10.09 3.58 -6.66
N ARG A 42 10.41 4.32 -5.60
CA ARG A 42 10.94 5.70 -5.68
C ARG A 42 12.34 5.75 -6.30
N GLU A 43 13.17 4.74 -6.03
CA GLU A 43 14.55 4.67 -6.51
C GLU A 43 14.66 4.01 -7.89
N HIS A 44 13.61 3.31 -8.35
CA HIS A 44 13.67 2.57 -9.61
C HIS A 44 13.73 3.51 -10.84
N PRO A 45 14.65 3.28 -11.81
CA PRO A 45 14.84 4.16 -12.96
C PRO A 45 13.60 4.37 -13.84
N LYS A 46 12.72 3.36 -13.93
CA LYS A 46 11.44 3.51 -14.65
C LYS A 46 10.55 4.57 -13.99
N CYS A 47 10.64 4.80 -12.69
CA CYS A 47 9.73 5.64 -11.91
C CYS A 47 10.19 7.10 -11.73
N VAL A 48 11.23 7.57 -12.44
CA VAL A 48 11.77 8.94 -12.30
C VAL A 48 10.69 10.03 -12.48
N GLY A 49 9.73 9.82 -13.38
CA GLY A 49 8.59 10.72 -13.63
C GLY A 49 7.38 10.53 -12.70
N ILE A 50 7.52 9.78 -11.60
CA ILE A 50 6.42 9.47 -10.67
C ILE A 50 6.75 10.03 -9.29
N GLN A 51 5.78 10.73 -8.70
CA GLN A 51 5.76 11.12 -7.30
C GLN A 51 4.89 10.13 -6.53
N PHE A 52 5.47 9.39 -5.59
CA PHE A 52 4.73 8.54 -4.66
C PHE A 52 4.44 9.30 -3.37
N ALA A 53 3.18 9.67 -3.12
CA ALA A 53 2.75 10.24 -1.85
C ALA A 53 2.13 9.15 -0.97
N VAL A 54 2.66 9.00 0.24
CA VAL A 54 2.21 7.98 1.19
C VAL A 54 1.27 8.64 2.19
N LEU A 55 0.04 8.16 2.25
CA LEU A 55 -0.97 8.58 3.23
C LEU A 55 -1.16 7.45 4.24
N ARG A 56 -0.91 7.75 5.52
CA ARG A 56 -1.00 6.77 6.60
C ARG A 56 -2.22 7.06 7.48
N PHE A 57 -3.11 6.09 7.57
CA PHE A 57 -4.35 6.19 8.32
C PHE A 57 -4.37 5.16 9.44
N ALA A 58 -3.86 5.50 10.62
CA ALA A 58 -3.69 4.56 11.74
C ALA A 58 -4.87 4.53 12.72
N ASP A 59 -5.88 5.38 12.51
CA ASP A 59 -7.06 5.50 13.37
C ASP A 59 -7.95 4.24 13.24
N PRO A 60 -8.12 3.43 14.30
CA PRO A 60 -9.01 2.26 14.28
C PRO A 60 -10.48 2.62 14.06
N ASP A 61 -10.89 3.85 14.38
CA ASP A 61 -12.27 4.31 14.26
C ASP A 61 -12.54 5.03 12.94
N LEU A 62 -11.57 5.06 12.01
CA LEU A 62 -11.74 5.68 10.71
C LEU A 62 -12.91 5.03 9.95
N ARG A 63 -13.92 5.83 9.62
CA ARG A 63 -15.12 5.36 8.89
C ARG A 63 -15.20 5.81 7.44
N PHE A 64 -14.71 7.00 7.12
CA PHE A 64 -14.90 7.63 5.81
C PHE A 64 -13.57 7.86 5.11
N LEU A 65 -13.04 6.81 4.46
CA LEU A 65 -11.72 6.86 3.83
C LEU A 65 -11.61 7.97 2.76
N LEU A 66 -12.63 8.15 1.94
CA LEU A 66 -12.60 9.15 0.87
C LEU A 66 -12.44 10.58 1.42
N GLU A 67 -13.15 10.91 2.51
CA GLU A 67 -13.03 12.22 3.15
C GLU A 67 -11.65 12.40 3.79
N ALA A 68 -11.13 11.38 4.46
CA ALA A 68 -9.77 11.42 5.00
C ALA A 68 -8.70 11.63 3.91
N ILE A 69 -8.85 11.02 2.73
CA ILE A 69 -7.96 11.27 1.59
C ILE A 69 -8.12 12.71 1.09
N LYS A 70 -9.35 13.22 0.98
CA LYS A 70 -9.61 14.61 0.54
C LYS A 70 -9.04 15.65 1.51
N GLU A 71 -8.96 15.35 2.80
CA GLU A 71 -8.31 16.20 3.79
C GLU A 71 -6.78 16.21 3.65
N GLU A 72 -6.18 15.07 3.32
CA GLU A 72 -4.72 14.94 3.18
C GLU A 72 -4.19 15.39 1.81
N LEU A 73 -4.96 15.19 0.73
CA LEU A 73 -4.52 15.45 -0.65
C LEU A 73 -4.03 16.89 -0.87
N PRO A 74 -4.71 17.95 -0.37
CA PRO A 74 -4.24 19.33 -0.50
C PRO A 74 -2.95 19.64 0.27
N LYS A 75 -2.56 18.80 1.23
CA LYS A 75 -1.33 18.97 2.03
C LYS A 75 -0.10 18.46 1.29
N ILE A 76 -0.28 17.74 0.19
CA ILE A 76 0.83 17.21 -0.63
C ILE A 76 1.35 18.34 -1.52
N GLU A 77 2.64 18.64 -1.39
CA GLU A 77 3.34 19.48 -2.36
C GLU A 77 3.55 18.68 -3.67
N ILE A 78 2.71 18.96 -4.67
CA ILE A 78 2.72 18.26 -5.96
C ILE A 78 3.86 18.80 -6.81
N GLN A 79 4.69 17.89 -7.33
CA GLN A 79 5.73 18.19 -8.30
C GLN A 79 5.11 18.29 -9.69
N PRO A 80 5.12 19.47 -10.36
CA PRO A 80 4.35 19.70 -11.59
C PRO A 80 4.65 18.73 -12.73
N ASP A 81 5.90 18.27 -12.85
CA ASP A 81 6.36 17.41 -13.92
C ASP A 81 6.28 15.91 -13.59
N LYS A 82 5.68 15.54 -12.46
CA LYS A 82 5.54 14.15 -12.04
C LYS A 82 4.11 13.70 -11.94
N LYS A 83 3.86 12.47 -12.39
CA LYS A 83 2.59 11.80 -12.13
C LYS A 83 2.50 11.46 -10.64
N LEU A 84 1.46 11.93 -9.97
CA LEU A 84 1.17 11.55 -8.59
C LEU A 84 0.55 10.14 -8.54
N VAL A 85 1.09 9.28 -7.69
CA VAL A 85 0.51 8.00 -7.26
C VAL A 85 0.35 8.05 -5.75
N LEU A 86 -0.86 7.81 -5.27
CA LEU A 86 -1.17 7.77 -3.85
C LEU A 86 -0.97 6.34 -3.34
N VAL A 87 -0.26 6.18 -2.23
CA VAL A 87 -0.09 4.90 -1.54
C VAL A 87 -0.72 5.00 -0.16
N LEU A 88 -1.72 4.17 0.12
CA LEU A 88 -2.43 4.12 1.39
C LEU A 88 -1.85 3.02 2.26
N GLN A 89 -1.56 3.34 3.51
CA GLN A 89 -1.07 2.41 4.54
C GLN A 89 -1.81 2.63 5.85
N GLY A 90 -1.83 1.64 6.75
CA GLY A 90 -2.32 1.78 8.12
C GLY A 90 -3.79 1.41 8.35
N LEU A 91 -4.54 1.11 7.29
CA LEU A 91 -5.98 0.85 7.36
C LEU A 91 -6.35 -0.48 8.04
N GLU A 92 -5.36 -1.32 8.35
CA GLU A 92 -5.53 -2.65 8.96
C GLU A 92 -6.41 -2.62 10.20
N LYS A 93 -6.19 -1.63 11.06
CA LYS A 93 -6.91 -1.50 12.32
C LYS A 93 -8.38 -1.14 12.11
N ALA A 94 -8.67 -0.25 11.17
CA ALA A 94 -10.04 0.16 10.84
C ALA A 94 -10.82 -0.94 10.09
N ILE A 95 -10.13 -1.73 9.26
CA ILE A 95 -10.71 -2.89 8.58
C ILE A 95 -10.99 -4.04 9.55
N ALA A 96 -10.17 -4.14 10.60
CA ALA A 96 -10.12 -5.20 11.60
C ALA A 96 -9.84 -6.58 10.99
N TYR A 97 -9.25 -7.48 11.78
CA TYR A 97 -8.99 -8.86 11.33
C TYR A 97 -10.27 -9.69 11.22
N SER A 98 -11.22 -9.46 12.12
CA SER A 98 -12.45 -10.23 12.28
C SER A 98 -13.65 -9.33 12.54
N GLY A 99 -14.84 -9.94 12.66
CA GLY A 99 -16.10 -9.24 12.81
C GLY A 99 -16.77 -8.95 11.47
N ASP A 100 -18.07 -8.67 11.53
CA ASP A 100 -18.90 -8.44 10.36
C ASP A 100 -19.00 -6.94 10.05
N ASN A 101 -19.04 -6.63 8.76
CA ASN A 101 -19.38 -5.31 8.23
C ASN A 101 -18.58 -4.13 8.83
N PRO A 102 -17.25 -4.05 8.62
CA PRO A 102 -16.45 -2.92 9.10
C PRO A 102 -16.97 -1.61 8.51
N PRO A 103 -17.26 -0.58 9.34
CA PRO A 103 -17.83 0.68 8.87
C PRO A 103 -17.04 1.32 7.72
N ILE A 104 -15.71 1.23 7.76
CA ILE A 104 -14.83 1.72 6.70
C ILE A 104 -15.11 1.05 5.35
N LEU A 105 -15.32 -0.26 5.33
CA LEU A 105 -15.54 -1.02 4.09
C LEU A 105 -16.93 -0.76 3.53
N THR A 106 -17.94 -0.71 4.40
CA THR A 106 -19.30 -0.31 4.05
C THR A 106 -19.31 1.06 3.38
N ASN A 107 -18.65 2.05 3.99
CA ASN A 107 -18.60 3.41 3.46
C ASN A 107 -17.76 3.53 2.19
N ILE A 108 -16.64 2.79 2.08
CA ILE A 108 -15.87 2.70 0.82
C ILE A 108 -16.77 2.18 -0.31
N ASN A 109 -17.56 1.15 -0.05
CA ASN A 109 -18.45 0.56 -1.05
C ASN A 109 -19.56 1.51 -1.49
N TYR A 110 -20.14 2.26 -0.54
CA TYR A 110 -21.15 3.28 -0.82
C TYR A 110 -20.58 4.47 -1.58
N ALA A 111 -19.39 4.94 -1.20
CA ALA A 111 -18.76 6.11 -1.79
C ALA A 111 -18.01 5.82 -3.10
N ARG A 112 -18.01 4.57 -3.60
CA ARG A 112 -17.20 4.14 -4.76
C ARG A 112 -17.29 5.13 -5.92
N ASP A 113 -18.50 5.52 -6.33
CA ASP A 113 -18.74 6.34 -7.53
C ASP A 113 -18.16 7.76 -7.40
N SER A 114 -17.84 8.19 -6.18
CA SER A 114 -17.22 9.49 -5.88
C SER A 114 -15.69 9.48 -5.97
N PHE A 115 -15.04 8.32 -5.87
CA PHE A 115 -13.57 8.23 -5.89
C PHE A 115 -12.95 8.79 -7.18
N PRO A 116 -13.42 8.50 -8.41
CA PRO A 116 -12.73 8.94 -9.62
C PRO A 116 -12.73 10.46 -9.79
N GLY A 117 -13.79 11.13 -9.33
CA GLY A 117 -13.89 12.58 -9.35
C GLY A 117 -13.08 13.26 -8.25
N ALA A 118 -13.04 12.66 -7.06
CA ALA A 118 -12.32 13.21 -5.91
C ALA A 118 -10.81 12.91 -5.93
N ILE A 119 -10.42 11.77 -6.50
CA ILE A 119 -9.03 11.28 -6.54
C ILE A 119 -8.69 10.94 -8.00
N PRO A 120 -8.30 11.93 -8.83
CA PRO A 120 -7.96 11.72 -10.23
C PRO A 120 -6.55 11.13 -10.41
N HIS A 121 -6.12 10.26 -9.50
CA HIS A 121 -4.77 9.68 -9.44
C HIS A 121 -4.84 8.16 -9.19
N PRO A 122 -3.84 7.39 -9.63
CA PRO A 122 -3.72 5.99 -9.24
C PRO A 122 -3.59 5.85 -7.73
N LEU A 123 -4.30 4.87 -7.18
CA LEU A 123 -4.40 4.59 -5.76
C LEU A 123 -3.90 3.17 -5.48
N LEU A 124 -2.82 3.05 -4.72
CA LEU A 124 -2.28 1.79 -4.24
C LEU A 124 -2.63 1.60 -2.78
N PHE A 125 -3.31 0.50 -2.45
CA PHE A 125 -3.50 0.06 -1.07
C PHE A 125 -2.37 -0.90 -0.70
N ALA A 126 -1.53 -0.54 0.28
CA ALA A 126 -0.58 -1.46 0.88
C ALA A 126 -1.20 -2.04 2.15
N LEU A 127 -1.62 -3.30 2.09
CA LEU A 127 -2.40 -3.96 3.13
C LEU A 127 -1.97 -5.42 3.28
N PRO A 128 -2.12 -6.02 4.47
CA PRO A 128 -2.00 -7.45 4.64
C PRO A 128 -3.11 -8.20 3.90
N ASP A 129 -2.86 -9.46 3.59
CA ASP A 129 -3.74 -10.36 2.85
C ASP A 129 -5.17 -10.43 3.39
N TYR A 130 -5.35 -10.49 4.71
CA TYR A 130 -6.65 -10.56 5.34
C TYR A 130 -7.46 -9.28 5.08
N ALA A 131 -6.80 -8.11 5.07
CA ALA A 131 -7.47 -6.84 4.87
C ALA A 131 -7.90 -6.69 3.40
N VAL A 132 -7.06 -7.13 2.46
CA VAL A 132 -7.42 -7.21 1.03
C VAL A 132 -8.60 -8.16 0.82
N THR A 133 -8.58 -9.33 1.45
CA THR A 133 -9.69 -10.31 1.42
C THR A 133 -10.99 -9.69 1.94
N ARG A 134 -10.90 -8.93 3.05
CA ARG A 134 -12.07 -8.26 3.62
C ARG A 134 -12.61 -7.15 2.73
N ILE A 135 -11.77 -6.39 2.03
CA ILE A 135 -12.24 -5.42 1.02
C ILE A 135 -13.03 -6.13 -0.08
N ALA A 136 -12.50 -7.25 -0.62
CA ALA A 136 -13.21 -8.02 -1.64
C ALA A 136 -14.56 -8.56 -1.14
N GLN A 137 -14.66 -8.92 0.14
CA GLN A 137 -15.86 -9.47 0.76
C GLN A 137 -16.92 -8.40 1.10
N PHE A 138 -16.51 -7.30 1.74
CA PHE A 138 -17.42 -6.32 2.33
C PHE A 138 -17.55 -5.01 1.53
N ALA A 139 -16.70 -4.82 0.53
CA ALA A 139 -16.78 -3.72 -0.43
C ALA A 139 -16.70 -4.21 -1.88
N PRO A 140 -17.58 -5.15 -2.30
CA PRO A 140 -17.47 -5.81 -3.60
C PRO A 140 -17.60 -4.86 -4.80
N ASP A 141 -18.42 -3.80 -4.68
CA ASP A 141 -18.61 -2.85 -5.77
C ASP A 141 -17.38 -1.95 -5.93
N PHE A 142 -16.74 -1.55 -4.82
CA PHE A 142 -15.44 -0.88 -4.87
C PHE A 142 -14.35 -1.83 -5.38
N TRP A 143 -14.36 -3.09 -4.92
CA TRP A 143 -13.41 -4.11 -5.36
C TRP A 143 -13.49 -4.38 -6.87
N ALA A 144 -14.67 -4.27 -7.48
CA ALA A 144 -14.84 -4.42 -8.92
C ALA A 144 -14.03 -3.41 -9.76
N TRP A 145 -13.58 -2.30 -9.16
CA TRP A 145 -12.70 -1.32 -9.81
C TRP A 145 -11.21 -1.63 -9.68
N THR A 146 -10.87 -2.67 -8.93
CA THR A 146 -9.50 -3.16 -8.80
C THR A 146 -8.94 -3.51 -10.16
N SER A 147 -7.87 -2.85 -10.54
CA SER A 147 -7.17 -3.12 -11.79
C SER A 147 -6.13 -4.23 -11.61
N SER A 148 -5.52 -4.37 -10.42
CA SER A 148 -4.49 -5.38 -10.15
C SER A 148 -4.29 -5.62 -8.66
N THR A 149 -3.87 -6.84 -8.30
CA THR A 149 -3.44 -7.22 -6.96
C THR A 149 -2.04 -7.84 -7.04
N PHE A 150 -1.11 -7.33 -6.25
CA PHE A 150 0.31 -7.68 -6.23
C PHE A 150 0.63 -8.41 -4.94
N LYS A 151 0.82 -9.73 -5.01
CA LYS A 151 0.99 -10.60 -3.84
C LYS A 151 2.46 -10.80 -3.50
N PHE A 152 2.98 -9.99 -2.58
CA PHE A 152 4.37 -10.11 -2.15
C PHE A 152 4.51 -11.14 -1.03
N GLN A 153 5.53 -11.99 -1.15
CA GLN A 153 5.96 -12.88 -0.08
C GLN A 153 6.82 -12.11 0.92
N THR A 154 6.67 -12.42 2.21
CA THR A 154 7.53 -11.87 3.26
C THR A 154 8.99 -12.19 2.97
N LEU A 155 9.84 -11.19 3.14
CA LEU A 155 11.27 -11.32 2.85
C LEU A 155 11.95 -12.31 3.81
N PRO A 156 12.90 -13.15 3.33
CA PRO A 156 13.67 -14.04 4.20
C PRO A 156 14.34 -13.30 5.35
N GLU A 157 14.91 -12.13 5.10
CA GLU A 157 15.58 -11.29 6.11
C GLU A 157 14.59 -10.85 7.21
N THR A 158 13.37 -10.51 6.80
CA THR A 158 12.27 -10.19 7.72
C THR A 158 11.86 -11.41 8.54
N ARG A 159 11.77 -12.59 7.90
CA ARG A 159 11.44 -13.86 8.57
C ARG A 159 12.50 -14.30 9.58
N ASP A 160 13.77 -14.18 9.22
CA ASP A 160 14.92 -14.54 10.06
C ASP A 160 15.01 -13.59 11.26
N ARG A 161 14.69 -12.30 11.06
CA ARG A 161 14.53 -11.33 12.15
C ARG A 161 13.39 -11.69 13.08
N LEU A 162 12.20 -12.01 12.56
CA LEU A 162 11.08 -12.43 13.40
C LEU A 162 11.40 -13.70 14.20
N THR A 163 12.12 -14.64 13.60
CA THR A 163 12.53 -15.87 14.28
C THR A 163 13.55 -15.60 15.40
N SER A 164 14.46 -14.65 15.18
CA SER A 164 15.45 -14.23 16.18
C SER A 164 14.86 -13.32 17.27
N GLU A 165 13.93 -12.41 16.93
CA GLU A 165 13.21 -11.53 17.86
C GLU A 165 12.22 -12.33 18.75
N VAL A 166 11.53 -13.33 18.20
CA VAL A 166 10.70 -14.26 19.01
C VAL A 166 11.59 -15.07 19.97
N SER A 167 12.83 -15.35 19.58
CA SER A 167 13.81 -16.04 20.43
C SER A 167 14.55 -15.11 21.42
N SER A 168 14.46 -13.79 21.25
CA SER A 168 15.15 -12.81 22.08
C SER A 168 14.24 -11.61 22.38
N TYR A 169 13.52 -11.69 23.51
CA TYR A 169 12.76 -10.55 24.04
C TYR A 169 13.71 -9.40 24.43
N SER A 170 14.00 -8.45 23.52
CA SER A 170 14.19 -7.01 23.80
C SER A 170 14.42 -6.21 22.51
N HIS A 171 14.02 -4.94 22.56
CA HIS A 171 13.52 -4.09 21.47
C HIS A 171 14.59 -3.22 20.76
N ASN A 172 14.44 -2.95 19.44
CA ASN A 172 14.45 -1.58 18.82
C ASN A 172 14.19 -1.61 17.27
N PRO A 173 13.05 -1.11 16.77
CA PRO A 173 12.64 -1.24 15.35
C PRO A 173 13.26 -0.24 14.35
N ASN A 174 14.00 0.79 14.78
CA ASN A 174 14.35 1.93 13.90
C ASN A 174 15.70 1.84 13.16
N ARG A 175 16.44 0.73 13.23
CA ARG A 175 17.82 0.64 12.68
C ARG A 175 17.91 0.05 11.26
N PHE A 176 16.83 -0.50 10.73
CA PHE A 176 16.82 -1.30 9.49
C PHE A 176 16.90 -0.47 8.20
N LEU A 177 16.18 0.66 8.12
CA LEU A 177 16.08 1.45 6.87
C LEU A 177 17.41 2.09 6.44
N GLN A 178 18.36 2.32 7.37
CA GLN A 178 19.66 2.91 7.03
C GLN A 178 20.62 1.92 6.36
N ASN A 179 20.46 0.60 6.57
CA ASN A 179 21.41 -0.41 6.08
C ASN A 179 20.98 -1.09 4.76
N LEU A 180 19.78 -0.82 4.23
CA LEU A 180 19.23 -1.56 3.08
C LEU A 180 19.34 -0.90 1.71
N LYS A 181 19.92 0.31 1.60
CA LYS A 181 20.08 0.97 0.30
C LYS A 181 20.84 0.12 -0.74
N GLY A 182 21.71 -0.79 -0.30
CA GLY A 182 22.38 -1.76 -1.19
C GLY A 182 21.63 -3.10 -1.40
N ALA A 183 20.67 -3.44 -0.53
CA ALA A 183 19.98 -4.74 -0.55
C ALA A 183 18.61 -4.68 -1.26
N ILE A 184 17.98 -3.50 -1.36
CA ILE A 184 16.68 -3.34 -2.03
C ILE A 184 16.73 -3.82 -3.48
N ALA A 185 17.81 -3.52 -4.21
CA ALA A 185 18.02 -3.95 -5.60
C ALA A 185 18.23 -5.47 -5.76
N LEU A 186 18.57 -6.19 -4.68
CA LEU A 186 18.67 -7.66 -4.68
C LEU A 186 17.31 -8.31 -4.37
N ILE A 187 16.40 -7.54 -3.76
CA ILE A 187 15.10 -8.02 -3.29
C ILE A 187 14.00 -7.76 -4.33
N TYR A 188 14.06 -6.63 -5.03
CA TYR A 188 13.05 -6.15 -5.99
C TYR A 188 13.66 -5.62 -7.29
#